data_AF-S4N2Y1-F1
#
_entry.id   AF-S4N2Y1-F1
#
_cell.length_a   1.000
_cell.length_b   1.000
_cell.length_c   1.000
_cell.angle_alpha   90.00
_cell.angle_beta   90.00
_cell.angle_gamma   90.00
#
_symmetry.space_group_name_H-M   'P 1'
#
loop_
_entity.id
_entity.type
_entity.pdbx_description
1 polymer ?
#
loop_
_entity_poly.entity_id
_entity_poly.type
_entity_poly.pdbx_seq_one_letter_code
_entity_poly.pdbx_strand_id
1 'polypeptide(L)' 'MRQYSPDLTPPWKKPKPVPEVPAEPGLVVEEAGTGFCGAVIRCEAGTVTLEDRFGKHRVFPWSRAASSWRAGS' A
#
# COMPACT_ATOMS: atom_id res chain seq x y z
N MET A 1 -39.37 -11.62 1.52
CA MET A 1 -37.92 -11.94 1.50
C MET A 1 -37.27 -11.10 0.41
N ARG A 2 -36.31 -10.23 0.75
CA ARG A 2 -35.52 -9.52 -0.28
C ARG A 2 -34.47 -10.48 -0.81
N GLN A 3 -34.61 -10.92 -2.05
CA GLN A 3 -33.53 -11.59 -2.78
C GLN A 3 -32.43 -10.56 -3.04
N TYR A 4 -31.28 -10.74 -2.41
CA TYR A 4 -30.06 -10.08 -2.86
C TYR A 4 -29.54 -10.84 -4.08
N SER A 5 -29.38 -10.16 -5.20
CA SER A 5 -28.63 -10.67 -6.34
C SER A 5 -27.18 -10.92 -5.90
N PRO A 6 -26.57 -12.06 -6.27
CA PRO A 6 -25.20 -12.39 -5.87
C PRO A 6 -24.13 -11.49 -6.54
N ASP A 7 -24.53 -10.62 -7.46
CA ASP A 7 -23.67 -9.66 -8.15
C ASP A 7 -23.52 -8.34 -7.37
N LEU A 8 -22.96 -8.42 -6.16
CA LEU A 8 -22.53 -7.23 -5.41
C LEU A 8 -21.17 -6.69 -5.89
N THR A 9 -20.65 -7.17 -7.02
CA THR A 9 -19.40 -6.67 -7.59
C THR A 9 -19.74 -5.72 -8.73
N PRO A 10 -19.85 -4.42 -8.45
CA PRO A 10 -20.20 -3.51 -9.50
C PRO A 10 -19.06 -3.34 -10.52
N PRO A 11 -19.37 -3.23 -11.84
CA PRO A 11 -18.40 -3.22 -12.94
C PRO A 11 -17.51 -1.95 -12.99
N TRP A 12 -17.64 -1.03 -12.03
CA TRP A 12 -16.87 0.22 -11.99
C TRP A 12 -15.57 0.13 -11.18
N LYS A 13 -15.31 -0.97 -10.46
CA LYS A 13 -14.09 -1.11 -9.66
C LYS A 13 -12.91 -1.60 -10.54
N LYS A 14 -12.57 -0.82 -11.58
CA LYS A 14 -11.30 -1.02 -12.29
C LYS A 14 -10.17 -0.81 -11.28
N PRO A 15 -9.24 -1.76 -11.09
CA PRO A 15 -8.07 -1.55 -10.25
C PRO A 15 -7.30 -0.34 -10.83
N LYS A 16 -7.34 0.77 -10.12
CA LYS A 16 -6.60 1.97 -10.50
C LYS A 16 -5.11 1.60 -10.43
N PRO A 17 -4.30 1.90 -11.46
CA PRO A 17 -2.86 1.71 -11.36
C PRO A 17 -2.38 2.43 -10.10
N VAL A 18 -1.55 1.73 -9.34
CA VAL A 18 -1.07 2.25 -8.07
C VAL A 18 -0.16 3.43 -8.38
N PRO A 19 -0.42 4.63 -7.82
CA PRO A 19 0.39 5.79 -8.11
C PRO A 19 1.83 5.53 -7.67
N GLU A 20 2.78 5.86 -8.55
CA GLU A 20 4.19 5.92 -8.19
C GLU A 20 4.40 7.15 -7.32
N VAL A 21 4.28 6.97 -6.01
CA VAL A 21 4.56 8.02 -5.03
C VAL A 21 6.00 7.85 -4.56
N PRO A 22 6.83 8.91 -4.54
CA PRO A 22 8.15 8.84 -3.92
C PRO A 22 7.99 8.43 -2.45
N ALA A 23 8.78 7.47 -1.99
CA ALA A 23 8.83 7.14 -0.56
C ALA A 23 9.48 8.29 0.19
N GLU A 24 8.68 9.27 0.59
CA GLU A 24 9.11 10.39 1.41
C GLU A 24 8.94 10.04 2.89
N PRO A 25 9.87 10.43 3.77
CA PRO A 25 9.70 10.26 5.20
C PRO A 25 8.38 10.86 5.70
N GLY A 26 7.61 10.10 6.48
CA GLY A 26 6.28 10.46 6.96
C GLY A 26 5.13 10.03 6.04
N LEU A 27 5.41 9.52 4.83
CA LEU A 27 4.38 8.97 3.96
C LEU A 27 3.82 7.67 4.53
N VAL A 28 2.51 7.60 4.76
CA VAL A 28 1.83 6.36 5.17
C VAL A 28 1.48 5.54 3.93
N VAL A 29 2.01 4.33 3.89
CA VAL A 29 1.84 3.41 2.76
C VAL A 29 1.34 2.05 3.24
N GLU A 30 0.50 1.43 2.42
CA GLU A 30 0.11 0.02 2.54
C GLU A 30 0.87 -0.80 1.50
N GLU A 31 1.60 -1.83 1.96
CA GLU A 31 2.28 -2.80 1.11
C GLU A 31 1.29 -3.87 0.64
N ALA A 32 1.11 -4.00 -0.67
CA ALA A 32 0.04 -4.82 -1.27
C ALA A 32 0.26 -6.35 -1.12
N GLY A 33 1.50 -6.82 -1.00
CA GLY A 33 1.82 -8.25 -0.88
C GLY A 33 1.65 -8.82 0.53
N THR A 34 1.87 -8.01 1.56
CA THR A 34 1.84 -8.41 2.97
C THR A 34 0.72 -7.75 3.77
N GLY A 35 0.07 -6.71 3.24
CA GLY A 35 -0.96 -5.94 3.94
C GLY A 35 -0.41 -5.11 5.10
N PHE A 36 0.88 -4.79 5.08
CA PHE A 36 1.51 -3.98 6.12
C PHE A 36 1.29 -2.50 5.86
N CYS A 37 0.67 -1.80 6.82
CA CYS A 37 0.51 -0.35 6.79
C CYS A 37 1.50 0.31 7.76
N GLY A 38 2.28 1.26 7.25
CA GLY A 38 3.21 2.03 8.08
C GLY A 38 3.69 3.31 7.41
N ALA A 39 4.25 4.21 8.21
CA ALA A 39 4.90 5.42 7.75
C ALA A 39 6.33 5.12 7.29
N VAL A 40 6.74 5.68 6.16
CA VAL A 40 8.13 5.66 5.69
C VAL A 40 8.98 6.43 6.69
N ILE A 41 9.96 5.75 7.30
CA ILE A 41 10.92 6.40 8.21
C ILE A 41 12.33 6.47 7.60
N ARG A 42 12.61 5.62 6.60
CA ARG A 42 13.90 5.57 5.91
C ARG A 42 13.75 5.02 4.51
N CYS A 43 14.49 5.61 3.57
CA CYS A 43 14.61 5.13 2.20
C CYS A 43 16.08 4.96 1.87
N GLU A 44 16.45 3.81 1.35
CA GLU A 44 17.79 3.51 0.87
C GLU A 44 17.71 3.06 -0.61
N ALA A 45 18.86 2.96 -1.28
CA ALA A 45 18.94 2.60 -2.69
C ALA A 45 18.54 1.14 -2.95
N GLY A 46 17.23 0.87 -2.89
CA GLY A 46 16.65 -0.46 -3.10
C GLY A 46 15.80 -0.98 -1.94
N THR A 47 15.64 -0.24 -0.85
CA THR A 47 14.79 -0.62 0.28
C THR A 47 14.07 0.56 0.91
N VAL A 48 12.93 0.30 1.53
CA VAL A 48 12.17 1.25 2.35
C VAL A 48 11.90 0.64 3.71
N THR A 49 12.08 1.42 4.77
CA THR A 49 11.74 1.03 6.14
C THR A 49 10.45 1.72 6.54
N LEU A 50 9.48 0.92 6.95
CA LEU A 50 8.18 1.37 7.42
C LEU A 50 8.04 1.14 8.92
N GLU A 51 7.46 2.12 9.61
CA GLU A 51 7.04 2.05 11.00
C GLU A 51 5.50 1.98 11.09
N ASP A 52 4.95 0.95 11.72
CA ASP A 52 3.51 0.92 12.02
C ASP A 52 3.16 1.77 13.27
N ARG A 53 1.86 1.91 13.53
CA ARG A 53 1.33 2.65 14.70
C ARG A 53 1.74 2.10 16.07
N PHE A 54 2.22 0.87 16.15
CA PHE A 54 2.71 0.21 17.35
C PHE A 54 4.24 0.31 17.49
N GLY A 55 4.91 1.05 16.60
CA GLY A 55 6.36 1.20 16.58
C GLY A 55 7.11 0.03 15.95
N LYS A 56 6.42 -0.84 15.19
CA LYS A 56 7.07 -1.97 14.54
C LYS A 56 7.75 -1.54 13.24
N HIS A 57 9.05 -1.79 13.13
CA HIS A 57 9.82 -1.50 11.92
C HIS A 57 9.94 -2.72 11.01
N ARG A 58 9.69 -2.52 9.71
CA ARG A 58 9.89 -3.54 8.69
C ARG A 58 10.55 -2.93 7.46
N VAL A 59 11.53 -3.65 6.94
CA VAL A 59 12.22 -3.29 5.69
C VAL A 59 11.57 -4.05 4.55
N PHE A 60 11.25 -3.33 3.49
CA PHE A 60 10.69 -3.88 2.26
C PHE A 60 11.60 -3.53 1.08
N PRO A 61 11.73 -4.44 0.09
CA PRO A 61 12.48 -4.16 -1.12
C PRO A 61 11.78 -3.05 -1.92
N TRP A 62 12.52 -1.99 -2.22
CA TRP A 62 12.09 -0.90 -3.09
C TRP A 62 12.65 -1.14 -4.49
N SER A 63 11.86 -1.79 -5.33
CA SER A 63 12.19 -1.96 -6.75
C SER A 63 11.10 -1.34 -7.62
N ARG A 64 11.49 -0.76 -8.76
CA ARG A 64 10.61 -0.05 -9.71
C ARG A 64 9.49 -0.93 -10.30
N ALA A 65 9.60 -2.25 -10.17
CA ALA A 65 8.58 -3.22 -10.59
C ALA A 65 7.62 -3.63 -9.45
N ALA A 66 7.98 -3.36 -8.19
CA ALA A 66 7.22 -3.73 -6.99
C ALA A 66 6.66 -2.51 -6.24
N SER A 67 6.88 -1.29 -6.72
CA SER A 67 6.54 -0.02 -6.06
C SER A 67 5.04 0.33 -6.08
N SER A 68 4.16 -0.67 -6.04
CA SER A 68 2.72 -0.46 -5.94
C SER A 68 2.31 -0.15 -4.49
N TRP A 69 2.67 1.03 -3.99
CA TRP A 69 2.26 1.51 -2.67
C TRP A 69 0.95 2.27 -2.76
N ARG A 70 -0.07 1.79 -2.05
CA ARG A 70 -1.32 2.56 -1.94
C ARG A 70 -1.12 3.61 -0.85
N ALA A 71 -1.04 4.88 -1.24
CA ALA A 71 -1.11 5.97 -0.29
C ALA A 71 -2.53 5.99 0.31
N GLY A 72 -2.62 5.84 1.63
CA GLY A 72 -3.84 6.11 2.38
C GLY A 72 -4.00 7.61 2.52
N SER A 73 -5.09 8.19 2.01
CA SER A 73 -5.49 9.57 2.26
C SER A 73 -6.04 9.76 3.67
#